data_AF-A0A286IH07-F1
#
_entry.id   AF-A0A286IH07-F1
#
_cell.length_a   1.000
_cell.length_b   1.000
_cell.length_c   1.000
_cell.angle_alpha   90.00
_cell.angle_beta   90.00
_cell.angle_gamma   90.00
#
_symmetry.space_group_name_H-M   'P 1'
#
loop_
_entity.id
_entity.type
_entity.pdbx_description
1 polymer ?
#
loop_
_entity_poly.entity_id
_entity_poly.type
_entity_poly.pdbx_seq_one_letter_code
_entity_poly.pdbx_strand_id
1 'polypeptide(L)'
;MTSSKIKSLQTIHLAVAGSLLFFGAVVYYLLNYDGGAITDLSPDIFRRIVPITIILGMTAAYYFKKTMLRTALAQKNDESKWAAYQKAFMVELACLEIPGLVSIVAALLTGETNFLLIGIALIAVILFRRPTERKVRLELGV
;
A
#
# COMPACT_ATOMS: atom_id res chain seq x y z
N MET A 1 21.43 2.25 -14.26
CA MET A 1 20.42 2.75 -13.30
C MET A 1 21.14 3.44 -12.15
N THR A 2 20.80 4.70 -11.81
CA THR A 2 21.57 5.46 -10.80
C THR A 2 21.06 5.17 -9.38
N SER A 3 21.96 5.20 -8.39
CA SER A 3 21.63 5.03 -6.96
C SER A 3 20.54 6.03 -6.50
N SER A 4 20.56 7.26 -7.02
CA SER A 4 19.58 8.30 -6.73
C SER A 4 18.14 7.91 -7.13
N LYS A 5 17.97 7.28 -8.31
CA LYS A 5 16.66 6.84 -8.82
C LYS A 5 16.01 5.79 -7.90
N ILE A 6 16.80 4.86 -7.40
CA ILE A 6 16.31 3.82 -6.46
C ILE A 6 15.98 4.42 -5.10
N LYS A 7 16.80 5.34 -4.59
CA LYS A 7 16.50 6.05 -3.33
C LYS A 7 15.17 6.79 -3.41
N SER A 8 14.88 7.46 -4.52
CA SER A 8 13.59 8.13 -4.74
C SER A 8 12.39 7.17 -4.59
N LEU A 9 12.46 5.98 -5.22
CA LEU A 9 11.41 4.95 -5.06
C LEU A 9 11.28 4.45 -3.61
N GLN A 10 12.40 4.29 -2.91
CA GLN A 10 12.40 3.86 -1.52
C GLN A 10 11.79 4.91 -0.58
N THR A 11 12.02 6.19 -0.86
CA THR A 11 11.38 7.29 -0.11
C THR A 11 9.87 7.26 -0.28
N ILE A 12 9.37 7.10 -1.52
CA ILE A 12 7.92 6.99 -1.78
C ILE A 12 7.34 5.75 -1.09
N HIS A 13 8.03 4.61 -1.21
CA HIS A 13 7.65 3.37 -0.55
C HIS A 13 7.51 3.51 0.97
N LEU A 14 8.48 4.14 1.62
CA LEU A 14 8.45 4.41 3.05
C LEU A 14 7.38 5.44 3.43
N ALA A 15 7.12 6.44 2.59
CA ALA A 15 6.06 7.41 2.83
C ALA A 15 4.68 6.75 2.85
N VAL A 16 4.41 5.82 1.94
CA VAL A 16 3.14 5.05 1.89
C VAL A 16 3.01 4.07 3.06
N ALA A 17 4.09 3.38 3.44
CA ALA A 17 4.05 2.54 4.65
C ALA A 17 3.88 3.39 5.93
N GLY A 18 4.54 4.54 5.95
CA GLY A 18 4.52 5.51 7.04
C GLY A 18 3.16 6.20 7.21
N SER A 19 2.45 6.50 6.12
CA SER A 19 1.10 7.09 6.17
C SER A 19 0.14 6.16 6.91
N LEU A 20 0.12 4.87 6.55
CA LEU A 20 -0.69 3.86 7.24
C LEU A 20 -0.30 3.70 8.72
N LEU A 21 1.00 3.69 9.02
CA LEU A 21 1.47 3.60 10.40
C LEU A 21 1.03 4.82 11.22
N PHE A 22 1.20 6.01 10.66
CA PHE A 22 0.83 7.27 11.30
C PHE A 22 -0.69 7.35 11.54
N PHE A 23 -1.51 7.09 10.53
CA PHE A 23 -2.97 7.07 10.68
C PHE A 23 -3.42 6.00 11.67
N GLY A 24 -2.84 4.79 11.61
CA GLY A 24 -3.14 3.73 12.57
C GLY A 24 -2.80 4.12 14.00
N ALA A 25 -1.68 4.80 14.22
CA ALA A 25 -1.27 5.29 15.55
C ALA A 25 -2.22 6.39 16.07
N VAL A 26 -2.63 7.32 15.21
CA VAL A 26 -3.62 8.35 15.55
C VAL A 26 -4.95 7.72 15.93
N VAL A 27 -5.46 6.78 15.13
CA VAL A 27 -6.73 6.07 15.44
C VAL A 27 -6.60 5.29 16.75
N TYR A 28 -5.50 4.58 16.97
CA TYR A 28 -5.26 3.88 18.23
C TYR A 28 -5.30 4.84 19.42
N TYR A 29 -4.66 6.01 19.32
CA TYR A 29 -4.71 7.02 20.38
C TYR A 29 -6.14 7.49 20.66
N LEU A 30 -6.90 7.86 19.61
CA LEU A 30 -8.29 8.33 19.76
C LEU A 30 -9.19 7.29 20.44
N LEU A 31 -9.07 6.02 20.06
CA LEU A 31 -9.90 4.95 20.62
C LEU A 31 -9.60 4.64 22.09
N ASN A 32 -8.38 4.88 22.57
CA ASN A 32 -7.97 4.52 23.94
C ASN A 32 -7.98 5.70 24.92
N TYR A 33 -7.85 6.95 24.43
CA TYR A 33 -7.63 8.10 25.31
C TYR A 33 -8.64 9.25 25.12
N ASP A 34 -9.31 9.36 23.97
CA ASP A 34 -10.07 10.59 23.60
C ASP A 34 -11.58 10.37 23.39
N GLY A 35 -12.13 9.20 23.77
CA GLY A 35 -13.58 8.99 23.83
C GLY A 35 -14.18 7.86 22.99
N GLY A 36 -13.36 6.98 22.42
CA GLY A 36 -13.85 5.77 21.72
C GLY A 36 -14.21 6.01 20.25
N ALA A 37 -15.05 5.15 19.67
CA ALA A 37 -15.42 5.22 18.26
C ALA A 37 -16.11 6.55 17.91
N ILE A 38 -15.89 7.07 16.68
CA ILE A 38 -16.57 8.30 16.22
C ILE A 38 -18.07 8.04 15.98
N THR A 39 -18.45 6.80 15.69
CA THR A 39 -19.83 6.38 15.41
C THR A 39 -20.13 5.03 16.04
N ASP A 40 -21.39 4.76 16.40
CA ASP A 40 -21.85 3.43 16.84
C ASP A 40 -22.23 2.53 15.65
N LEU A 41 -21.41 2.53 14.59
CA LEU A 41 -21.63 1.67 13.42
C LEU A 41 -21.31 0.22 13.78
N SER A 42 -22.20 -0.69 13.41
CA SER A 42 -21.97 -2.14 13.63
C SER A 42 -20.69 -2.61 12.91
N PRO A 43 -19.77 -3.30 13.61
CA PRO A 43 -18.59 -3.91 13.00
C PRO A 43 -18.91 -4.93 11.90
N ASP A 44 -20.12 -5.51 11.87
CA ASP A 44 -20.46 -6.64 11.00
C ASP A 44 -20.45 -6.29 9.50
N ILE A 45 -20.69 -5.03 9.17
CA ILE A 45 -20.59 -4.55 7.78
C ILE A 45 -19.11 -4.48 7.39
N PHE A 46 -18.26 -3.90 8.25
CA PHE A 46 -16.83 -3.76 7.99
C PHE A 46 -16.08 -5.10 8.01
N ARG A 47 -16.51 -6.06 8.83
CA ARG A 47 -16.01 -7.45 8.81
C ARG A 47 -16.23 -8.14 7.46
N ARG A 48 -17.20 -7.67 6.66
CA ARG A 48 -17.42 -8.14 5.28
C ARG A 48 -16.69 -7.29 4.24
N ILE A 49 -16.70 -5.96 4.39
CA ILE A 49 -16.09 -5.04 3.43
C ILE A 49 -14.57 -5.14 3.42
N VAL A 50 -13.93 -5.15 4.60
CA VAL A 50 -12.45 -5.13 4.71
C VAL A 50 -11.81 -6.30 3.95
N PRO A 51 -12.21 -7.58 4.14
CA PRO A 51 -11.67 -8.69 3.34
C PRO A 51 -11.86 -8.53 1.83
N ILE A 52 -13.02 -8.05 1.38
CA ILE A 52 -13.30 -7.82 -0.05
C ILE A 52 -12.32 -6.77 -0.60
N THR A 53 -12.11 -5.66 0.12
CA THR A 53 -11.17 -4.63 -0.30
C THR A 53 -9.73 -5.12 -0.35
N ILE A 54 -9.33 -6.03 0.55
CA ILE A 54 -8.00 -6.66 0.51
C ILE A 54 -7.84 -7.49 -0.76
N ILE A 55 -8.80 -8.37 -1.07
CA ILE A 55 -8.74 -9.22 -2.26
C ILE A 55 -8.68 -8.36 -3.52
N LEU A 56 -9.54 -7.35 -3.62
CA LEU A 56 -9.57 -6.43 -4.75
C LEU A 56 -8.27 -5.62 -4.86
N GLY A 57 -7.78 -5.05 -3.76
CA GLY A 57 -6.56 -4.25 -3.73
C GLY A 57 -5.33 -5.06 -4.11
N MET A 58 -5.18 -6.28 -3.57
CA MET A 58 -4.07 -7.18 -3.92
C MET A 58 -4.13 -7.63 -5.39
N THR A 59 -5.33 -7.98 -5.87
CA THR A 59 -5.53 -8.40 -7.27
C THR A 59 -5.25 -7.24 -8.23
N ALA A 60 -5.75 -6.05 -7.92
CA ALA A 60 -5.50 -4.84 -8.69
C ALA A 60 -4.02 -4.48 -8.71
N ALA A 61 -3.33 -4.52 -7.57
CA ALA A 61 -1.90 -4.25 -7.46
C ALA A 61 -1.09 -5.17 -8.37
N TYR A 62 -1.37 -6.47 -8.35
CA TYR A 62 -0.71 -7.45 -9.22
C TYR A 62 -1.03 -7.22 -10.70
N TYR A 63 -2.31 -7.05 -11.03
CA TYR A 63 -2.77 -6.88 -12.42
C TYR A 63 -2.21 -5.61 -13.06
N PHE A 64 -2.35 -4.46 -12.39
CA PHE A 64 -1.86 -3.19 -12.93
C PHE A 64 -0.35 -3.17 -13.03
N LYS A 65 0.38 -3.64 -12.00
CA LYS A 65 1.83 -3.72 -12.08
C LYS A 65 2.28 -4.57 -13.26
N LYS A 66 1.74 -5.79 -13.40
CA LYS A 66 2.08 -6.71 -14.49
C LYS A 66 1.80 -6.08 -15.86
N THR A 67 0.67 -5.42 -16.02
CA THR A 67 0.26 -4.78 -17.27
C THR A 67 1.20 -3.62 -17.62
N MET A 68 1.47 -2.74 -16.65
CA MET A 68 2.34 -1.58 -16.86
C MET A 68 3.81 -1.97 -17.04
N LEU A 69 4.27 -3.05 -16.39
CA LEU A 69 5.62 -3.59 -16.61
C LEU A 69 5.80 -4.14 -18.02
N ARG A 70 4.79 -4.79 -18.61
CA ARG A 70 4.85 -5.21 -20.03
C ARG A 70 5.03 -4.01 -20.95
N THR A 71 4.30 -2.92 -20.70
CA THR A 71 4.46 -1.67 -21.44
C THR A 71 5.84 -1.03 -21.20
N ALA A 72 6.39 -1.14 -20.00
CA ALA A 72 7.73 -0.66 -19.67
C ALA A 72 8.80 -1.42 -20.46
N LEU A 73 8.73 -2.76 -20.50
CA LEU A 73 9.70 -3.61 -21.21
C LEU A 73 9.70 -3.37 -22.72
N ALA A 74 8.58 -2.92 -23.30
CA ALA A 74 8.46 -2.56 -24.71
C ALA A 74 9.12 -1.21 -25.07
N GLN A 75 9.54 -0.40 -24.09
CA GLN A 75 10.20 0.89 -24.35
C GLN A 75 11.62 0.68 -24.89
N LYS A 76 12.05 1.55 -25.82
CA LYS A 76 13.35 1.43 -26.49
C LYS A 76 14.53 1.98 -25.69
N ASN A 77 14.32 3.02 -24.89
CA ASN A 77 15.37 3.68 -24.11
C ASN A 77 15.24 3.36 -22.61
N ASP A 78 16.37 3.37 -21.91
CA ASP A 78 16.42 3.04 -20.48
C ASP A 78 15.67 4.07 -19.61
N GLU A 79 15.59 5.31 -20.08
CA GLU A 79 14.91 6.38 -19.36
C GLU A 79 13.38 6.21 -19.38
N SER A 80 12.77 5.90 -20.54
CA SER A 80 11.33 5.63 -20.59
C SER A 80 10.98 4.30 -19.93
N LYS A 81 11.85 3.27 -20.02
CA LYS A 81 11.70 2.02 -19.25
C LYS A 81 11.61 2.32 -17.75
N TRP A 82 12.53 3.13 -17.24
CA TRP A 82 12.55 3.54 -15.84
C TRP A 82 11.31 4.35 -15.45
N ALA A 83 10.94 5.36 -16.25
CA ALA A 83 9.77 6.18 -15.96
C ALA A 83 8.47 5.34 -15.93
N ALA A 84 8.32 4.37 -16.84
CA ALA A 84 7.19 3.45 -16.85
C ALA A 84 7.20 2.51 -15.64
N TYR A 85 8.37 2.01 -15.24
CA TYR A 85 8.55 1.21 -14.02
C TYR A 85 8.14 1.98 -12.77
N GLN A 86 8.62 3.22 -12.63
CA GLN A 86 8.32 4.07 -11.48
C GLN A 86 6.82 4.30 -11.35
N LYS A 87 6.13 4.57 -12.46
CA LYS A 87 4.66 4.67 -12.49
C LYS A 87 3.98 3.38 -12.07
N ALA A 88 4.40 2.24 -12.61
CA ALA A 88 3.85 0.92 -12.27
C ALA A 88 3.97 0.62 -10.77
N PHE A 89 5.13 0.94 -10.19
CA PHE A 89 5.38 0.73 -8.76
C PHE A 89 4.54 1.64 -7.88
N MET A 90 4.36 2.92 -8.24
CA MET A 90 3.48 3.83 -7.50
C MET A 90 2.02 3.35 -7.52
N VAL A 91 1.54 2.84 -8.67
CA VAL A 91 0.19 2.27 -8.78
C VAL A 91 0.05 1.00 -7.93
N GLU A 92 1.06 0.11 -7.93
CA GLU A 92 1.08 -1.06 -7.04
C GLU A 92 0.91 -0.64 -5.57
N LEU A 93 1.67 0.36 -5.13
CA LEU A 93 1.59 0.85 -3.75
C LEU A 93 0.23 1.45 -3.41
N ALA A 94 -0.34 2.28 -4.29
CA ALA A 94 -1.66 2.88 -4.09
C ALA A 94 -2.76 1.81 -3.97
N CYS A 95 -2.72 0.76 -4.81
CA CYS A 95 -3.67 -0.35 -4.71
C CYS A 95 -3.57 -1.14 -3.39
N LEU A 96 -2.38 -1.22 -2.80
CA LEU A 96 -2.15 -1.87 -1.51
C LEU A 96 -2.46 -0.96 -0.31
N GLU A 97 -2.30 0.35 -0.46
CA GLU A 97 -2.61 1.34 0.58
C GLU A 97 -4.11 1.43 0.87
N ILE A 98 -4.95 1.39 -0.17
CA ILE A 98 -6.41 1.50 -0.07
C ILE A 98 -7.01 0.53 0.98
N PRO A 99 -6.80 -0.80 0.90
CA PRO A 99 -7.35 -1.71 1.91
C PRO A 99 -6.77 -1.46 3.31
N GLY A 100 -5.55 -0.93 3.42
CA GLY A 100 -4.95 -0.52 4.69
C GLY A 100 -5.70 0.64 5.33
N LEU A 101 -5.95 1.68 4.54
CA LEU A 101 -6.74 2.85 4.96
C LEU A 101 -8.19 2.46 5.30
N VAL A 102 -8.83 1.62 4.48
CA VAL A 102 -10.19 1.12 4.76
C VAL A 102 -10.24 0.40 6.10
N SER A 103 -9.23 -0.41 6.41
CA SER A 103 -9.16 -1.11 7.70
C SER A 103 -8.96 -0.15 8.89
N ILE A 104 -8.09 0.84 8.74
CA ILE A 104 -7.87 1.86 9.79
C ILE A 104 -9.15 2.69 10.03
N VAL A 105 -9.84 3.09 8.96
CA VAL A 105 -11.11 3.80 9.04
C VAL A 105 -12.20 2.93 9.68
N ALA A 106 -12.24 1.64 9.36
CA ALA A 106 -13.16 0.70 10.01
C ALA A 106 -12.94 0.65 11.53
N ALA A 107 -11.69 0.64 12.00
CA ALA A 107 -11.39 0.71 13.43
C ALA A 107 -11.93 2.01 14.05
N LEU A 108 -11.69 3.15 13.41
CA LEU A 108 -12.12 4.46 13.90
C LEU A 108 -13.66 4.59 13.99
N LEU A 109 -14.36 4.05 13.00
CA LEU A 109 -15.83 4.12 12.89
C LEU A 109 -16.56 3.12 13.77
N THR A 110 -15.93 2.03 14.19
CA THR A 110 -16.61 0.94 14.93
C THR A 110 -16.06 0.74 16.35
N GLY A 111 -14.90 1.31 16.66
CA GLY A 111 -14.17 1.06 17.90
C GLY A 111 -13.48 -0.31 17.96
N GLU A 112 -13.65 -1.15 16.95
CA GLU A 112 -13.09 -2.50 16.90
C GLU A 112 -11.59 -2.43 16.51
N THR A 113 -10.73 -2.56 17.52
CA THR A 113 -9.27 -2.47 17.35
C THR A 113 -8.68 -3.61 16.53
N ASN A 114 -9.39 -4.73 16.35
CA ASN A 114 -8.94 -5.82 15.47
C ASN A 114 -8.72 -5.38 14.02
N PHE A 115 -9.42 -4.34 13.54
CA PHE A 115 -9.17 -3.80 12.21
C PHE A 115 -7.79 -3.09 12.11
N LEU A 116 -7.20 -2.62 13.20
CA LEU A 116 -5.84 -2.07 13.19
C LEU A 116 -4.78 -3.16 12.95
N LEU A 117 -5.02 -4.39 13.43
CA LEU A 117 -4.12 -5.53 13.17
C LEU A 117 -4.03 -5.84 11.66
N ILE A 118 -5.14 -5.71 10.94
CA ILE A 118 -5.18 -5.84 9.48
C ILE A 118 -4.38 -4.70 8.82
N GLY A 119 -4.50 -3.46 9.32
CA GLY A 119 -3.68 -2.34 8.87
C GLY A 119 -2.18 -2.63 9.02
N ILE A 120 -1.77 -3.16 10.17
CA ILE A 120 -0.39 -3.60 10.42
C ILE A 120 0.05 -4.70 9.45
N ALA A 121 -0.81 -5.69 9.19
CA ALA A 121 -0.51 -6.75 8.22
C ALA A 121 -0.29 -6.18 6.81
N LEU A 122 -1.08 -5.18 6.39
CA LEU A 122 -0.91 -4.54 5.08
C LEU A 122 0.34 -3.65 5.01
N ILE A 123 0.70 -2.98 6.11
CA ILE A 123 2.01 -2.31 6.22
C ILE A 123 3.13 -3.33 5.99
N ALA A 124 3.07 -4.50 6.63
CA ALA A 124 4.07 -5.56 6.41
C ALA A 124 4.12 -6.02 4.95
N VAL A 125 2.96 -6.23 4.31
CA VAL A 125 2.87 -6.55 2.87
C VAL A 125 3.55 -5.47 2.01
N ILE A 126 3.26 -4.19 2.26
CA ILE A 126 3.89 -3.08 1.56
C ILE A 126 5.41 -3.10 1.79
N LEU A 127 5.88 -3.28 3.03
CA LEU A 127 7.31 -3.36 3.34
C LEU A 127 8.02 -4.52 2.61
N PHE A 128 7.38 -5.67 2.44
CA PHE A 128 7.92 -6.77 1.63
C PHE A 128 8.06 -6.43 0.14
N ARG A 129 7.25 -5.48 -0.37
CA ARG A 129 7.34 -4.93 -1.73
C ARG A 129 8.43 -3.88 -1.91
N ARG A 130 9.31 -3.67 -0.91
CA ARG A 130 10.43 -2.72 -0.99
C ARG A 130 11.19 -2.83 -2.33
N PRO A 131 11.38 -1.71 -3.06
CA PRO A 131 12.14 -1.68 -4.29
C PRO A 131 13.63 -1.75 -3.95
N THR A 132 14.30 -2.80 -4.40
CA THR A 132 15.75 -2.96 -4.28
C THR A 132 16.35 -2.93 -5.66
N GLU A 133 17.58 -2.45 -5.78
CA GLU A 133 18.28 -2.37 -7.06
C GLU A 133 18.27 -3.73 -7.80
N ARG A 134 18.47 -4.83 -7.06
CA ARG A 134 18.37 -6.20 -7.57
C ARG A 134 16.97 -6.52 -8.11
N LYS A 135 15.91 -6.29 -7.33
CA LYS A 135 14.53 -6.58 -7.76
C LYS A 135 14.15 -5.79 -9.02
N VAL A 136 14.48 -4.50 -9.03
CA VAL A 136 14.17 -3.60 -10.15
C VAL A 136 14.89 -4.05 -11.43
N ARG A 137 16.19 -4.37 -11.34
CA ARG A 137 16.96 -4.90 -12.47
C ARG A 137 16.35 -6.19 -13.04
N LEU A 138 16.02 -7.14 -12.15
CA LEU A 138 15.35 -8.38 -12.53
C LEU A 138 13.99 -8.14 -13.22
N GLU A 139 13.18 -7.21 -12.71
CA GLU A 139 11.88 -6.85 -13.28
C GLU A 139 12.00 -6.11 -14.64
N LEU A 140 13.13 -5.42 -14.88
CA LEU A 140 13.43 -4.72 -16.13
C LEU A 140 14.26 -5.54 -17.13
N GLY A 141 14.74 -6.73 -16.74
CA GLY A 141 15.56 -7.60 -17.58
C GLY A 141 16.95 -7.05 -17.90
N VAL A 142 17.56 -6.28 -16.99
CA VAL A 142 18.88 -5.63 -17.14
C VAL A 142 19.82 -5.91 -15.98
#